data_AF-A0A4Q3Y401-F1
#
_entry.id   AF-A0A4Q3Y401-F1
#
_cell.length_a   1.000
_cell.length_b   1.000
_cell.length_c   1.000
_cell.angle_alpha   90.00
_cell.angle_beta   90.00
_cell.angle_gamma   90.00
#
_symmetry.space_group_name_H-M   'P 1'
#
loop_
_entity.id
_entity.type
_entity.pdbx_description
1 polymer ?
#
loop_
_entity_poly.entity_id
_entity_poly.type
_entity_poly.pdbx_seq_one_letter_code
_entity_poly.pdbx_strand_id
1 'polypeptide(L)'
;MNLSVRQYLYRQAKGRHLLFWPEHPLLLRGPQALFAENANLCAFFSPLAAERSNPAHLAARLIESKLALPSECRMILILGGDIPTDFALDLGRDFNLIVQERDASLGTFIRDRMDRGVSKAADKEVKLIASARFGAALLTSQRTFREARVQSRKIGMRADVWTPSIQGDRSEVRSGKFLYRPQNRFEFNGDSFSILKSSQRNGLSRQLRGAVDASVLEGWQLDEGALYPVPARTNFAVAVHGLELLQAREKLVTASAFAGVAITPTVDATTIAFAQRYSVTAREQSSTTSTSDFL
;
A
#
# COMPACT_ATOMS: atom_id res chain seq x y z
N MET A 1 6.13 16.99 -1.68
CA MET A 1 7.23 17.51 -0.85
C MET A 1 7.35 18.99 -1.17
N ASN A 2 7.28 19.83 -0.14
CA ASN A 2 7.47 21.27 -0.31
C ASN A 2 8.93 21.55 -0.74
N LEU A 3 9.14 22.63 -1.51
CA LEU A 3 10.46 23.12 -1.92
C LEU A 3 11.40 23.31 -0.72
N SER A 4 10.85 23.77 0.40
CA SER A 4 11.55 23.99 1.66
C SER A 4 12.20 22.70 2.18
N VAL A 5 11.41 21.63 2.33
CA VAL A 5 11.87 20.28 2.70
C VAL A 5 12.91 19.73 1.71
N ARG A 6 12.71 19.98 0.41
CA ARG A 6 13.65 19.56 -0.64
C ARG A 6 15.02 20.23 -0.46
N GLN A 7 15.05 21.54 -0.24
CA GLN A 7 16.28 22.30 0.00
C GLN A 7 16.94 21.89 1.33
N TYR A 8 16.15 21.63 2.36
CA TYR A 8 16.64 21.08 3.63
C TYR A 8 17.35 19.75 3.41
N LEU A 9 16.73 18.79 2.70
CA LEU A 9 17.35 17.50 2.38
C LEU A 9 18.63 17.64 1.56
N TYR A 10 18.65 18.52 0.55
CA TYR A 10 19.85 18.78 -0.24
C TYR A 10 21.02 19.27 0.63
N ARG A 11 20.75 20.14 1.62
CA ARG A 11 21.77 20.63 2.56
C ARG A 11 22.27 19.51 3.47
N GLN A 12 21.38 18.71 4.04
CA GLN A 12 21.75 17.63 4.94
C GLN A 12 22.57 16.54 4.22
N ALA A 13 22.17 16.17 3.00
CA ALA A 13 22.86 15.18 2.16
C ALA A 13 24.06 15.76 1.39
N LYS A 14 24.42 17.04 1.58
CA LYS A 14 25.46 17.75 0.83
C LYS A 14 25.36 17.57 -0.70
N GLY A 15 24.13 17.47 -1.21
CA GLY A 15 23.84 17.35 -2.63
C GLY A 15 24.12 16.00 -3.29
N ARG A 16 24.55 14.96 -2.56
CA ARG A 16 24.95 13.68 -3.16
C ARG A 16 23.94 12.57 -2.88
N HIS A 17 23.84 11.64 -3.82
CA HIS A 17 23.09 10.37 -3.71
C HIS A 17 21.64 10.48 -3.23
N LEU A 18 20.97 11.57 -3.57
CA LEU A 18 19.58 11.85 -3.20
C LEU A 18 18.69 11.80 -4.44
N LEU A 19 17.69 10.92 -4.42
CA LEU A 19 16.69 10.78 -5.47
C LEU A 19 15.33 11.25 -4.95
N PHE A 20 14.70 12.20 -5.65
CA PHE A 20 13.36 12.67 -5.32
C PHE A 20 12.30 11.94 -6.13
N TRP A 21 11.16 11.68 -5.49
CA TRP A 21 10.03 10.96 -6.06
C TRP A 21 10.43 9.66 -6.76
N PRO A 22 11.16 8.78 -6.05
CA PRO A 22 11.56 7.50 -6.62
C PRO A 22 10.32 6.67 -6.96
N GLU A 23 10.27 6.22 -8.20
CA GLU A 23 9.24 5.29 -8.66
C GLU A 23 9.61 3.87 -8.22
N HIS A 24 8.64 3.15 -7.66
CA HIS A 24 8.79 1.74 -7.30
C HIS A 24 7.67 0.91 -7.94
N PRO A 25 7.96 -0.23 -8.59
CA PRO A 25 6.96 -1.00 -9.33
C PRO A 25 5.84 -1.56 -8.43
N LEU A 26 6.14 -1.81 -7.15
CA LEU A 26 5.20 -2.37 -6.18
C LEU A 26 4.45 -1.31 -5.36
N LEU A 27 4.76 -0.02 -5.52
CA LEU A 27 4.15 1.04 -4.70
C LEU A 27 3.30 1.97 -5.57
N LEU A 28 2.03 2.17 -5.17
CA LEU A 28 1.20 3.24 -5.73
C LEU A 28 1.73 4.60 -5.31
N ARG A 29 2.25 4.70 -4.09
CA ARG A 29 2.90 5.89 -3.55
C ARG A 29 3.96 5.45 -2.56
N GLY A 30 5.20 5.86 -2.79
CA GLY A 30 6.33 5.57 -1.91
C GLY A 30 6.77 6.76 -1.05
N PRO A 31 8.00 6.70 -0.51
CA PRO A 31 8.66 7.86 0.08
C PRO A 31 8.86 8.96 -0.97
N GLN A 32 8.98 10.21 -0.52
CA GLN A 32 9.22 11.34 -1.42
C GLN A 32 10.69 11.53 -1.79
N ALA A 33 11.61 10.94 -1.03
CA ALA A 33 13.01 10.88 -1.42
C ALA A 33 13.68 9.62 -0.87
N LEU A 34 14.73 9.20 -1.56
CA LEU A 34 15.66 8.17 -1.11
C LEU A 34 17.08 8.74 -1.08
N PHE A 35 17.83 8.42 -0.03
CA PHE A 35 19.26 8.68 0.07
C PHE A 35 20.00 7.36 0.21
N ALA A 36 21.09 7.19 -0.54
CA ALA A 36 21.89 5.96 -0.52
C ALA A 36 23.38 6.25 -0.55
N GLU A 37 24.09 6.00 0.55
CA GLU A 37 25.55 6.16 0.61
C GLU A 37 26.17 5.05 1.47
N ASN A 38 27.26 4.41 1.02
CA ASN A 38 28.03 3.43 1.81
C ASN A 38 27.18 2.33 2.49
N ALA A 39 26.31 1.66 1.73
CA ALA A 39 25.38 0.63 2.21
C ALA A 39 24.35 1.12 3.26
N ASN A 40 24.15 2.43 3.35
CA ASN A 40 23.11 3.03 4.15
C ASN A 40 22.04 3.63 3.24
N LEU A 41 20.81 3.14 3.37
CA LEU A 41 19.63 3.58 2.63
C LEU A 41 18.64 4.25 3.59
N CYS A 42 18.23 5.46 3.26
CA CYS A 42 17.21 6.21 4.00
C CYS A 42 16.06 6.59 3.08
N ALA A 43 14.84 6.41 3.55
CA ALA A 43 13.62 6.84 2.89
C ALA A 43 12.98 8.00 3.64
N PHE A 44 12.75 9.12 2.95
CA PHE A 44 12.18 10.32 3.55
C PHE A 44 10.71 10.48 3.22
N PHE A 45 9.94 10.74 4.28
CA PHE A 45 8.52 10.99 4.24
C PHE A 45 8.25 12.43 4.63
N SER A 46 7.30 13.05 3.94
CA SER A 46 6.75 14.35 4.30
C SER A 46 5.23 14.25 4.19
N PRO A 47 4.46 14.55 5.26
CA PRO A 47 3.01 14.37 5.24
C PRO A 47 2.35 15.14 4.10
N LEU A 48 1.52 14.45 3.31
CA LEU A 48 0.67 15.05 2.30
C LEU A 48 -0.60 15.64 2.92
N ALA A 49 -1.35 16.45 2.16
CA ALA A 49 -2.60 17.05 2.66
C ALA A 49 -3.59 16.00 3.23
N ALA A 50 -3.83 14.91 2.50
CA ALA A 50 -4.71 13.83 2.95
C ALA A 50 -4.17 13.08 4.18
N GLU A 51 -2.85 12.98 4.33
CA GLU A 51 -2.18 12.34 5.45
C GLU A 51 -2.23 13.21 6.71
N ARG A 52 -2.21 14.53 6.55
CA ARG A 52 -2.41 15.49 7.65
C ARG A 52 -3.84 15.45 8.17
N SER A 53 -4.83 15.29 7.29
CA SER A 53 -6.24 15.14 7.70
C SER A 53 -6.55 13.77 8.31
N ASN A 54 -5.79 12.73 7.94
CA ASN A 54 -5.93 11.40 8.51
C ASN A 54 -4.56 10.67 8.50
N PRO A 55 -3.90 10.53 9.67
CA PRO A 55 -2.61 9.86 9.80
C PRO A 55 -2.58 8.40 9.32
N ALA A 56 -3.73 7.73 9.26
CA ALA A 56 -3.82 6.34 8.79
C ALA A 56 -3.27 6.17 7.36
N HIS A 57 -3.42 7.18 6.50
CA HIS A 57 -2.83 7.16 5.15
C HIS A 57 -1.30 7.16 5.19
N LEU A 58 -0.70 7.86 6.14
CA LEU A 58 0.75 7.90 6.31
C LEU A 58 1.26 6.57 6.87
N ALA A 59 0.54 6.00 7.84
CA ALA A 59 0.82 4.67 8.39
C ALA A 59 0.78 3.59 7.29
N ALA A 60 -0.28 3.57 6.47
CA ALA A 60 -0.39 2.65 5.34
C ALA A 60 0.80 2.78 4.37
N ARG A 61 1.16 4.02 4.02
CA ARG A 61 2.30 4.28 3.12
C ARG A 61 3.64 3.86 3.73
N LEU A 62 3.82 4.05 5.03
CA LEU A 62 5.00 3.59 5.77
C LEU A 62 5.09 2.07 5.70
N ILE A 63 4.00 1.36 6.02
CA ILE A 63 3.93 -0.11 5.96
C ILE A 63 4.28 -0.61 4.56
N GLU A 64 3.62 -0.10 3.51
CA GLU A 64 3.91 -0.48 2.13
C GLU A 64 5.40 -0.29 1.80
N SER A 65 5.98 0.81 2.25
CA SER A 65 7.39 1.13 2.01
C SER A 65 8.33 0.20 2.77
N LYS A 66 8.00 -0.21 4.01
CA LYS A 66 8.78 -1.20 4.79
C LYS A 66 8.74 -2.59 4.18
N LEU A 67 7.61 -2.95 3.58
CA LEU A 67 7.47 -4.21 2.85
C LEU A 67 8.28 -4.20 1.54
N ALA A 68 8.22 -3.10 0.78
CA ALA A 68 8.82 -3.00 -0.55
C ALA A 68 10.33 -2.75 -0.53
N LEU A 69 10.83 -1.93 0.41
CA LEU A 69 12.23 -1.55 0.49
C LEU A 69 13.05 -2.59 1.28
N PRO A 70 14.39 -2.63 1.13
CA PRO A 70 15.26 -3.48 1.93
C PRO A 70 15.03 -3.27 3.45
N SER A 71 15.21 -4.33 4.24
CA SER A 71 14.92 -4.34 5.70
C SER A 71 15.71 -3.29 6.49
N GLU A 72 16.91 -2.99 6.00
CA GLU A 72 17.87 -2.06 6.54
C GLU A 72 17.57 -0.59 6.17
N CYS A 73 16.58 -0.36 5.30
CA CYS A 73 16.16 0.98 4.91
C CYS A 73 15.56 1.72 6.10
N ARG A 74 16.17 2.86 6.47
CA ARG A 74 15.71 3.70 7.58
C ARG A 74 14.62 4.65 7.10
N MET A 75 13.46 4.60 7.75
CA MET A 75 12.30 5.44 7.45
C MET A 75 12.35 6.71 8.29
N ILE A 76 12.39 7.86 7.64
CA ILE A 76 12.56 9.17 8.29
C ILE A 76 11.38 10.06 7.96
N LEU A 77 10.70 10.59 8.97
CA LEU A 77 9.62 11.55 8.80
C LEU A 77 10.15 12.98 8.99
N ILE A 78 9.90 13.83 7.99
CA ILE A 78 10.21 15.26 8.03
C ILE A 78 8.92 16.05 8.10
N LEU A 79 8.72 16.72 9.22
CA LEU A 79 7.63 17.66 9.46
C LEU A 79 8.06 19.03 8.90
N GLY A 80 7.37 19.50 7.87
CA GLY A 80 7.64 20.79 7.25
C GLY A 80 6.52 21.80 7.50
N GLY A 81 6.88 23.08 7.58
CA GLY A 81 5.93 24.18 7.81
C GLY A 81 5.20 24.08 9.15
N ASP A 82 3.90 24.39 9.14
CA ASP A 82 3.05 24.49 10.34
C ASP A 82 2.48 23.14 10.81
N ILE A 83 3.13 22.00 10.46
CA ILE A 83 2.68 20.70 10.96
C ILE A 83 3.01 20.63 12.45
N PRO A 84 2.00 20.56 13.33
CA PRO A 84 2.25 20.61 14.75
C PRO A 84 2.93 19.30 15.20
N THR A 85 3.79 19.42 16.21
CA THR A 85 4.65 18.31 16.68
C THR A 85 3.82 17.17 17.27
N ASP A 86 2.61 17.45 17.74
CA ASP A 86 1.64 16.47 18.23
C ASP A 86 1.17 15.49 17.14
N PHE A 87 1.13 15.89 15.86
CA PHE A 87 0.88 15.00 14.73
C PHE A 87 1.86 13.82 14.71
N ALA A 88 3.09 14.04 15.16
CA ALA A 88 4.10 13.00 15.24
C ALA A 88 3.97 12.10 16.48
N LEU A 89 3.23 12.49 17.53
CA LEU A 89 3.02 11.62 18.69
C LEU A 89 2.30 10.34 18.29
N ASP A 90 1.31 10.46 17.41
CA ASP A 90 0.59 9.33 16.83
C ASP A 90 1.43 8.48 15.88
N LEU A 91 2.66 8.84 15.56
CA LEU A 91 3.57 8.07 14.69
C LEU A 91 4.94 7.85 15.35
N GLY A 92 5.08 8.23 16.62
CA GLY A 92 6.35 8.66 17.22
C GLY A 92 7.47 7.63 17.21
N ARG A 93 7.11 6.34 17.22
CA ARG A 93 8.06 5.21 17.22
C ARG A 93 8.04 4.39 15.93
N ASP A 94 7.17 4.73 14.98
CA ASP A 94 7.02 3.95 13.75
C ASP A 94 8.08 4.29 12.70
N PHE A 95 8.66 5.50 12.82
CA PHE A 95 9.80 5.96 12.03
C PHE A 95 11.11 5.79 12.82
N ASN A 96 12.21 5.58 12.09
CA ASN A 96 13.54 5.53 12.69
C ASN A 96 13.93 6.88 13.28
N LEU A 97 13.54 7.96 12.59
CA LEU A 97 13.76 9.33 13.05
C LEU A 97 12.59 10.23 12.59
N ILE A 98 12.15 11.13 13.47
CA ILE A 98 11.20 12.20 13.15
C ILE A 98 11.87 13.52 13.44
N VAL A 99 11.90 14.42 12.46
CA VAL A 99 12.55 15.74 12.57
C VAL A 99 11.68 16.86 12.03
N GLN A 100 11.86 18.05 12.61
CA GLN A 100 11.34 19.28 12.04
C GLN A 100 12.26 19.77 10.91
N GLU A 101 11.67 20.50 9.95
CA GLU A 101 12.38 21.11 8.83
C GLU A 101 13.29 22.25 9.31
N ARG A 102 14.47 21.89 9.85
CA ARG A 102 15.61 22.72 10.31
C ARG A 102 16.51 21.92 11.26
N ASP A 103 16.06 20.76 11.73
CA ASP A 103 16.81 19.97 12.69
C ASP A 103 18.18 19.54 12.14
N ALA A 104 19.24 19.83 12.89
CA ALA A 104 20.59 19.45 12.52
C ALA A 104 20.88 17.96 12.77
N SER A 105 20.07 17.30 13.62
CA SER A 105 20.22 15.87 13.96
C SER A 105 20.14 14.97 12.74
N LEU A 106 19.36 15.35 11.73
CA LEU A 106 19.19 14.56 10.50
C LEU A 106 20.52 14.30 9.79
N GLY A 107 21.37 15.32 9.67
CA GLY A 107 22.66 15.21 9.00
C GLY A 107 23.60 14.22 9.69
N THR A 108 23.57 14.17 11.02
CA THR A 108 24.33 13.19 11.82
C THR A 108 23.74 11.80 11.65
N PHE A 109 22.42 11.66 11.79
CA PHE A 109 21.72 10.39 11.64
C PHE A 109 21.96 9.73 10.28
N ILE A 110 21.79 10.47 9.17
CA ILE A 110 22.00 9.90 7.83
C ILE A 110 23.45 9.49 7.57
N ARG A 111 24.44 10.07 8.26
CA ARG A 111 25.86 9.72 8.11
C ARG A 111 26.28 8.57 9.02
N ASP A 112 25.65 8.45 10.19
CA ASP A 112 25.89 7.34 11.09
C ASP A 112 25.11 6.10 10.62
N ARG A 113 25.83 5.12 10.09
CA ARG A 113 25.26 3.83 9.64
C ARG A 113 24.89 2.90 10.80
N MET A 114 25.45 3.13 11.98
CA MET A 114 25.21 2.33 13.17
C MET A 114 23.98 2.82 13.92
N ASP A 115 23.64 4.10 13.78
CA ASP A 115 22.41 4.66 14.31
C ASP A 115 21.19 4.12 13.54
N ARG A 116 20.44 3.22 14.17
CA ARG A 116 19.19 2.66 13.62
C ARG A 116 17.95 3.43 14.08
N GLY A 117 18.09 4.41 14.97
CA GLY A 117 16.96 5.09 15.57
C GLY A 117 16.06 4.16 16.36
N VAL A 118 14.77 4.52 16.49
CA VAL A 118 13.83 3.83 17.40
C VAL A 118 13.08 2.69 16.71
N SER A 119 12.68 2.85 15.46
CA SER A 119 11.89 1.86 14.73
C SER A 119 12.68 0.59 14.39
N LYS A 120 12.06 -0.56 14.62
CA LYS A 120 12.59 -1.87 14.21
C LYS A 120 12.48 -2.11 12.70
N ALA A 121 13.36 -2.96 12.17
CA ALA A 121 13.32 -3.44 10.79
C ALA A 121 12.16 -4.44 10.60
N ALA A 122 11.72 -4.64 9.35
CA ALA A 122 10.77 -5.71 9.05
C ALA A 122 11.49 -7.06 8.97
N ASP A 123 10.99 -8.05 9.69
CA ASP A 123 11.57 -9.39 9.73
C ASP A 123 11.44 -10.12 8.38
N LYS A 124 12.31 -11.10 8.15
CA LYS A 124 12.28 -11.91 6.92
C LYS A 124 10.97 -12.65 6.75
N GLU A 125 10.41 -13.18 7.83
CA GLU A 125 9.11 -13.87 7.84
C GLU A 125 7.97 -12.96 7.38
N VAL A 126 7.95 -11.72 7.87
CA VAL A 126 6.97 -10.69 7.47
C VAL A 126 7.02 -10.46 5.95
N LYS A 127 8.23 -10.40 5.37
CA LYS A 127 8.41 -10.28 3.92
C LYS A 127 7.99 -11.51 3.14
N LEU A 128 8.21 -12.72 3.68
CA LEU A 128 7.72 -13.96 3.08
C LEU A 128 6.20 -13.99 3.03
N ILE A 129 5.54 -13.63 4.14
CA ILE A 129 4.07 -13.53 4.21
C ILE A 129 3.55 -12.49 3.22
N ALA A 130 4.21 -11.33 3.12
CA ALA A 130 3.86 -10.31 2.13
C ALA A 130 4.01 -10.80 0.69
N SER A 131 5.07 -11.55 0.39
CA SER A 131 5.31 -12.17 -0.92
C SER A 131 4.20 -13.18 -1.27
N ALA A 132 3.81 -14.04 -0.33
CA ALA A 132 2.72 -14.98 -0.52
C ALA A 132 1.37 -14.27 -0.80
N ARG A 133 1.06 -13.22 -0.03
CA ARG A 133 -0.14 -12.38 -0.26
C ARG A 133 -0.12 -11.69 -1.62
N PHE A 134 1.04 -11.15 -2.01
CA PHE A 134 1.23 -10.54 -3.31
C PHE A 134 0.99 -11.54 -4.44
N GLY A 135 1.58 -12.74 -4.37
CA GLY A 135 1.40 -13.80 -5.35
C GLY A 135 -0.07 -14.17 -5.52
N ALA A 136 -0.78 -14.41 -4.42
CA ALA A 136 -2.20 -14.75 -4.44
C ALA A 136 -3.08 -13.65 -5.07
N ALA A 137 -2.88 -12.38 -4.66
CA ALA A 137 -3.66 -11.25 -5.18
C ALA A 137 -3.35 -10.96 -6.66
N LEU A 138 -2.09 -11.09 -7.07
CA LEU A 138 -1.67 -10.86 -8.46
C LEU A 138 -2.22 -11.94 -9.38
N LEU A 139 -2.09 -13.22 -9.02
CA LEU A 139 -2.64 -14.33 -9.78
C LEU A 139 -4.15 -14.21 -9.92
N THR A 140 -4.84 -13.86 -8.83
CA THR A 140 -6.29 -13.62 -8.86
C THR A 140 -6.63 -12.50 -9.85
N SER A 141 -5.93 -11.36 -9.77
CA SER A 141 -6.14 -10.24 -10.70
C SER A 141 -5.92 -10.66 -12.15
N GLN A 142 -4.81 -11.34 -12.46
CA GLN A 142 -4.51 -11.73 -13.84
C GLN A 142 -5.56 -12.69 -14.41
N ARG A 143 -6.08 -13.61 -13.57
CA ARG A 143 -7.13 -14.56 -13.97
C ARG A 143 -8.48 -13.86 -14.16
N THR A 144 -8.85 -12.92 -13.30
CA THR A 144 -10.10 -12.14 -13.47
C THR A 144 -10.04 -11.27 -14.72
N PHE A 145 -8.90 -10.66 -15.06
CA PHE A 145 -8.72 -9.95 -16.33
C PHE A 145 -8.90 -10.87 -17.54
N ARG A 146 -8.38 -12.10 -17.48
CA ARG A 146 -8.56 -13.07 -18.56
C ARG A 146 -10.02 -13.47 -18.70
N GLU A 147 -10.68 -13.78 -17.58
CA GLU A 147 -12.09 -14.19 -17.56
C GLU A 147 -13.00 -13.07 -18.06
N ALA A 148 -12.84 -11.85 -17.56
CA ALA A 148 -13.62 -10.68 -17.98
C ALA A 148 -13.54 -10.43 -19.50
N ARG A 149 -12.36 -10.63 -20.11
CA ARG A 149 -12.15 -10.52 -21.57
C ARG A 149 -12.83 -11.63 -22.36
N VAL A 150 -12.95 -12.84 -21.79
CA VAL A 150 -13.68 -13.94 -22.43
C VAL A 150 -15.19 -13.65 -22.37
N GLN A 151 -15.68 -13.19 -21.21
CA GLN A 151 -17.08 -12.88 -21.02
C GLN A 151 -17.53 -11.69 -21.88
N SER A 152 -16.73 -10.63 -21.98
CA SER A 152 -17.06 -9.47 -22.82
C SER A 152 -17.14 -9.80 -24.33
N ARG A 153 -16.46 -10.87 -24.79
CA ARG A 153 -16.57 -11.35 -26.16
C ARG A 153 -17.82 -12.21 -26.41
N LYS A 154 -18.26 -12.95 -25.39
CA LYS A 154 -19.44 -13.82 -25.47
C LYS A 154 -20.75 -13.03 -25.39
N ILE A 155 -20.75 -11.95 -24.62
CA ILE A 155 -21.94 -11.20 -24.27
C ILE A 155 -21.98 -9.91 -25.10
N GLY A 156 -22.60 -9.98 -26.28
CA GLY A 156 -22.89 -8.81 -27.11
C GLY A 156 -23.97 -7.91 -26.52
N MET A 157 -23.77 -7.35 -25.31
CA MET A 157 -24.53 -6.24 -24.67
C MET A 157 -25.51 -6.52 -23.50
N ARG A 158 -25.54 -7.68 -22.83
CA ARG A 158 -26.26 -7.81 -21.53
C ARG A 158 -25.49 -8.63 -20.50
N ALA A 159 -24.50 -8.01 -19.87
CA ALA A 159 -23.91 -8.58 -18.66
C ALA A 159 -24.84 -8.29 -17.48
N ASP A 160 -25.08 -9.29 -16.63
CA ASP A 160 -25.75 -9.07 -15.36
C ASP A 160 -24.85 -8.17 -14.51
N VAL A 161 -25.25 -6.90 -14.40
CA VAL A 161 -24.53 -5.91 -13.61
C VAL A 161 -24.67 -6.29 -12.16
N TRP A 162 -23.57 -6.71 -11.55
CA TRP A 162 -23.49 -6.84 -10.11
C TRP A 162 -23.68 -5.47 -9.50
N THR A 163 -24.86 -5.28 -8.92
CA THR A 163 -25.20 -4.15 -8.08
C THR A 163 -25.23 -4.70 -6.66
N PRO A 164 -24.13 -4.59 -5.90
CA PRO A 164 -24.21 -4.91 -4.49
C PRO A 164 -25.24 -3.96 -3.89
N SER A 165 -26.13 -4.48 -3.06
CA SER A 165 -26.96 -3.64 -2.22
C SER A 165 -26.01 -2.79 -1.38
N ILE A 166 -25.90 -1.50 -1.70
CA ILE A 166 -25.03 -0.53 -1.00
C ILE A 166 -25.52 -0.29 0.45
N GLN A 167 -26.48 -1.08 0.93
CA GLN A 167 -26.89 -1.15 2.33
C GLN A 167 -25.89 -1.87 3.22
N GLY A 168 -24.78 -2.39 2.66
CA GLY A 168 -23.66 -2.90 3.45
C GLY A 168 -23.06 -1.81 4.34
N ASP A 169 -22.81 -2.17 5.60
CA ASP A 169 -22.19 -1.31 6.59
C ASP A 169 -20.84 -0.80 6.06
N ARG A 170 -20.59 0.50 6.16
CA ARG A 170 -19.29 1.07 5.76
C ARG A 170 -18.27 0.57 6.78
N SER A 171 -17.57 -0.51 6.45
CA SER A 171 -16.65 -1.13 7.40
C SER A 171 -15.50 -0.17 7.73
N GLU A 172 -15.45 0.20 9.00
CA GLU A 172 -14.32 0.91 9.57
C GLU A 172 -13.12 -0.03 9.62
N VAL A 173 -11.96 0.47 9.21
CA VAL A 173 -10.70 -0.22 9.38
C VAL A 173 -10.01 0.33 10.61
N ARG A 174 -9.70 -0.56 11.56
CA ARG A 174 -8.88 -0.24 12.72
C ARG A 174 -7.54 -0.98 12.62
N SER A 175 -6.46 -0.22 12.73
CA SER A 175 -5.09 -0.75 12.77
C SER A 175 -4.35 -0.11 13.94
N GLY A 176 -4.25 -0.85 15.05
CA GLY A 176 -3.78 -0.30 16.32
C GLY A 176 -4.60 0.94 16.71
N LYS A 177 -3.92 2.09 16.75
CA LYS A 177 -4.52 3.41 17.06
C LYS A 177 -5.16 4.12 15.88
N PHE A 178 -4.95 3.66 14.65
CA PHE A 178 -5.46 4.34 13.46
C PHE A 178 -6.87 3.88 13.11
N LEU A 179 -7.75 4.85 12.87
CA LEU A 179 -9.09 4.64 12.33
C LEU A 179 -9.17 5.16 10.90
N TYR A 180 -9.55 4.28 9.97
CA TYR A 180 -9.73 4.62 8.57
C TYR A 180 -11.12 4.23 8.06
N ARG A 181 -11.77 5.14 7.35
CA ARG A 181 -13.12 4.97 6.80
C ARG A 181 -13.09 5.08 5.27
N PRO A 182 -12.82 3.99 4.54
CA PRO A 182 -12.81 4.01 3.08
C PRO A 182 -14.22 4.29 2.54
N GLN A 183 -14.33 5.23 1.59
CA GLN A 183 -15.64 5.71 1.09
C GLN A 183 -16.39 4.70 0.21
N ASN A 184 -15.67 3.80 -0.45
CA ASN A 184 -16.21 2.91 -1.48
C ASN A 184 -16.21 1.44 -1.07
N ARG A 185 -16.09 1.17 0.24
CA ARG A 185 -15.93 -0.18 0.78
C ARG A 185 -17.23 -0.75 1.34
N PHE A 186 -17.41 -2.06 1.20
CA PHE A 186 -18.49 -2.84 1.80
C PHE A 186 -18.04 -4.31 1.90
N GLU A 187 -18.78 -5.08 2.68
CA GLU A 187 -18.54 -6.51 2.85
C GLU A 187 -19.58 -7.33 2.09
N PHE A 188 -19.13 -8.43 1.48
CA PHE A 188 -20.00 -9.38 0.77
C PHE A 188 -19.46 -10.79 0.97
N ASN A 189 -20.28 -11.69 1.52
CA ASN A 189 -19.89 -13.06 1.88
C ASN A 189 -18.64 -13.13 2.78
N GLY A 190 -18.46 -12.11 3.65
CA GLY A 190 -17.31 -11.99 4.54
C GLY A 190 -15.99 -11.64 3.86
N ASP A 191 -16.00 -11.36 2.55
CA ASP A 191 -14.88 -10.72 1.86
C ASP A 191 -15.16 -9.22 1.75
N SER A 192 -14.09 -8.44 1.70
CA SER A 192 -14.19 -7.00 1.60
C SER A 192 -13.94 -6.53 0.17
N PHE A 193 -14.84 -5.66 -0.29
CA PHE A 193 -14.87 -5.13 -1.64
C PHE A 193 -14.79 -3.62 -1.63
N SER A 194 -14.10 -3.08 -2.64
CA SER A 194 -14.10 -1.66 -2.97
C SER A 194 -14.60 -1.48 -4.40
N ILE A 195 -15.64 -0.68 -4.63
CA ILE A 195 -16.09 -0.36 -5.99
C ILE A 195 -15.38 0.90 -6.49
N LEU A 196 -14.74 0.79 -7.65
CA LEU A 196 -14.08 1.89 -8.34
C LEU A 196 -14.93 2.32 -9.54
N LYS A 197 -15.72 3.39 -9.36
CA LYS A 197 -16.71 3.89 -10.33
C LYS A 197 -16.14 4.86 -11.37
N SER A 198 -14.93 5.35 -11.18
CA SER A 198 -14.37 6.39 -12.05
C SER A 198 -14.18 5.89 -13.48
N SER A 199 -14.71 6.63 -14.45
CA SER A 199 -14.47 6.45 -15.88
C SER A 199 -13.16 7.08 -16.37
N GLN A 200 -12.47 7.82 -15.50
CA GLN A 200 -11.15 8.40 -15.77
C GLN A 200 -10.06 7.67 -14.99
N ARG A 201 -8.90 7.47 -15.63
CA ARG A 201 -7.74 6.80 -15.04
C ARG A 201 -7.26 7.44 -13.73
N ASN A 202 -7.22 8.77 -13.67
CA ASN A 202 -6.78 9.50 -12.48
C ASN A 202 -7.75 9.32 -11.29
N GLY A 203 -9.06 9.39 -11.55
CA GLY A 203 -10.08 9.15 -10.53
C GLY A 203 -10.07 7.70 -10.05
N LEU A 204 -9.83 6.74 -10.96
CA LEU A 204 -9.72 5.33 -10.64
C LEU A 204 -8.51 5.06 -9.74
N SER A 205 -7.34 5.60 -10.09
CA SER A 205 -6.13 5.53 -9.28
C SER A 205 -6.33 6.09 -7.87
N ARG A 206 -7.06 7.21 -7.75
CA ARG A 206 -7.42 7.81 -6.44
C ARG A 206 -8.31 6.88 -5.60
N GLN A 207 -9.33 6.28 -6.20
CA GLN A 207 -10.23 5.35 -5.50
C GLN A 207 -9.49 4.06 -5.11
N LEU A 208 -8.66 3.54 -6.02
CA LEU A 208 -7.82 2.37 -5.79
C LEU A 208 -6.85 2.59 -4.62
N ARG A 209 -6.29 3.81 -4.49
CA ARG A 209 -5.45 4.16 -3.35
C ARG A 209 -6.18 3.98 -2.02
N GLY A 210 -7.45 4.37 -1.94
CA GLY A 210 -8.26 4.16 -0.73
C GLY A 210 -8.45 2.68 -0.40
N ALA A 211 -8.69 1.84 -1.41
CA ALA A 211 -8.78 0.39 -1.24
C ALA A 211 -7.46 -0.23 -0.76
N VAL A 212 -6.33 0.23 -1.32
CA VAL A 212 -4.98 -0.18 -0.93
C VAL A 212 -4.67 0.23 0.50
N ASP A 213 -4.91 1.48 0.88
CA ASP A 213 -4.67 1.95 2.25
C ASP A 213 -5.50 1.13 3.26
N ALA A 214 -6.77 0.85 2.94
CA ALA A 214 -7.63 0.02 3.76
C ALA A 214 -7.07 -1.40 3.94
N SER A 215 -6.68 -2.04 2.83
CA SER A 215 -6.13 -3.40 2.83
C SER A 215 -4.83 -3.51 3.61
N VAL A 216 -3.95 -2.52 3.47
CA VAL A 216 -2.69 -2.48 4.20
C VAL A 216 -2.93 -2.38 5.70
N LEU A 217 -3.84 -1.50 6.13
CA LEU A 217 -4.14 -1.29 7.55
C LEU A 217 -4.81 -2.51 8.20
N GLU A 218 -5.54 -3.33 7.45
CA GLU A 218 -6.11 -4.58 7.96
C GLU A 218 -5.14 -5.73 7.96
N GLY A 219 -4.26 -5.79 6.96
CA GLY A 219 -3.30 -6.87 6.80
C GLY A 219 -2.12 -6.76 7.74
N TRP A 220 -1.88 -5.57 8.28
CA TRP A 220 -0.63 -5.25 8.97
C TRP A 220 -0.86 -4.31 10.15
N GLN A 221 -0.07 -4.51 11.20
CA GLN A 221 0.02 -3.61 12.35
C GLN A 221 1.46 -3.15 12.56
N LEU A 222 1.60 -1.92 13.05
CA LEU A 222 2.85 -1.36 13.53
C LEU A 222 2.82 -1.29 15.05
N ASP A 223 3.84 -1.83 15.69
CA ASP A 223 4.11 -1.67 17.10
C ASP A 223 5.56 -1.20 17.28
N GLU A 224 5.73 0.08 17.60
CA GLU A 224 7.04 0.75 17.68
C GLU A 224 7.89 0.55 16.42
N GLY A 225 7.24 0.64 15.26
CA GLY A 225 7.86 0.39 13.97
C GLY A 225 8.07 -1.09 13.63
N ALA A 226 7.98 -2.05 14.55
CA ALA A 226 7.95 -3.45 14.16
C ALA A 226 6.66 -3.77 13.42
N LEU A 227 6.79 -4.50 12.30
CA LEU A 227 5.67 -4.80 11.41
C LEU A 227 5.18 -6.22 11.68
N TYR A 228 3.89 -6.37 11.96
CA TYR A 228 3.28 -7.67 12.24
C TYR A 228 2.15 -7.97 11.26
N PRO A 229 2.08 -9.20 10.73
CA PRO A 229 0.94 -9.63 9.92
C PRO A 229 -0.28 -9.81 10.82
N VAL A 230 -1.40 -9.24 10.41
CA VAL A 230 -2.71 -9.55 10.98
C VAL A 230 -3.42 -10.52 10.03
N PRO A 231 -4.11 -11.56 10.52
CA PRO A 231 -4.94 -12.41 9.66
C PRO A 231 -5.95 -11.55 8.88
N ALA A 232 -5.73 -11.44 7.58
CA ALA A 232 -6.58 -10.66 6.69
C ALA A 232 -6.95 -11.50 5.47
N ARG A 233 -8.19 -11.31 5.01
CA ARG A 233 -8.67 -11.89 3.76
C ARG A 233 -8.15 -11.07 2.58
N THR A 234 -8.20 -11.65 1.39
CA THR A 234 -7.98 -10.94 0.13
C THR A 234 -9.05 -9.88 -0.01
N ASN A 235 -8.60 -8.65 -0.19
CA ASN A 235 -9.47 -7.53 -0.52
C ASN A 235 -9.65 -7.46 -2.03
N PHE A 236 -10.84 -7.08 -2.48
CA PHE A 236 -11.15 -6.96 -3.90
C PHE A 236 -11.42 -5.52 -4.28
N ALA A 237 -10.88 -5.09 -5.42
CA ALA A 237 -11.21 -3.83 -6.05
C ALA A 237 -11.96 -4.08 -7.36
N VAL A 238 -13.27 -3.82 -7.37
CA VAL A 238 -14.15 -3.98 -8.53
C VAL A 238 -14.13 -2.68 -9.33
N ALA A 239 -13.42 -2.67 -10.44
CA ALA A 239 -13.28 -1.52 -11.31
C ALA A 239 -14.33 -1.57 -12.43
N VAL A 240 -15.33 -0.67 -12.36
CA VAL A 240 -16.46 -0.63 -13.31
C VAL A 240 -15.99 -0.46 -14.74
N HIS A 241 -15.00 0.41 -14.94
CA HIS A 241 -14.36 0.69 -16.23
C HIS A 241 -12.95 0.08 -16.30
N GLY A 242 -12.74 -1.03 -15.60
CA GLY A 242 -11.42 -1.63 -15.44
C GLY A 242 -10.85 -2.16 -16.75
N LEU A 243 -11.68 -2.78 -17.60
CA LEU A 243 -11.22 -3.33 -18.88
C LEU A 243 -10.74 -2.25 -19.86
N GLU A 244 -11.32 -1.05 -19.82
CA GLU A 244 -10.94 0.06 -20.69
C GLU A 244 -9.73 0.83 -20.14
N LEU A 245 -9.66 0.99 -18.81
CA LEU A 245 -8.67 1.87 -18.17
C LEU A 245 -7.40 1.16 -17.71
N LEU A 246 -7.47 -0.16 -17.51
CA LEU A 246 -6.41 -0.94 -16.89
C LEU A 246 -5.94 -2.11 -17.78
N GLN A 247 -4.68 -2.49 -17.57
CA GLN A 247 -4.08 -3.69 -18.15
C GLN A 247 -3.56 -4.60 -17.05
N ALA A 248 -3.77 -5.91 -17.19
CA ALA A 248 -3.40 -6.92 -16.20
C ALA A 248 -1.92 -6.90 -15.74
N ARG A 249 -1.02 -6.34 -16.53
CA ARG A 249 0.43 -6.27 -16.26
C ARG A 249 0.92 -4.88 -15.90
N GLU A 250 0.04 -3.90 -15.77
CA GLU A 250 0.47 -2.54 -15.47
C GLU A 250 0.80 -2.34 -13.98
N LYS A 251 1.49 -1.23 -13.69
CA LYS A 251 1.89 -0.85 -12.33
C LYS A 251 0.72 -0.81 -11.34
N LEU A 252 -0.43 -0.25 -11.72
CA LEU A 252 -1.58 -0.13 -10.81
C LEU A 252 -2.08 -1.48 -10.33
N VAL A 253 -2.15 -2.48 -11.22
CA VAL A 253 -2.55 -3.86 -10.86
C VAL A 253 -1.49 -4.49 -9.96
N THR A 254 -0.22 -4.41 -10.35
CA THR A 254 0.89 -5.02 -9.58
C THR A 254 1.03 -4.41 -8.18
N ALA A 255 0.99 -3.09 -8.06
CA ALA A 255 1.12 -2.40 -6.78
C ALA A 255 -0.10 -2.63 -5.87
N SER A 256 -1.30 -2.74 -6.45
CA SER A 256 -2.50 -3.09 -5.66
C SER A 256 -2.44 -4.52 -5.14
N ALA A 257 -1.98 -5.45 -5.99
CA ALA A 257 -1.75 -6.82 -5.57
C ALA A 257 -0.71 -6.91 -4.45
N PHE A 258 0.35 -6.10 -4.51
CA PHE A 258 1.37 -6.05 -3.45
C PHE A 258 0.77 -5.64 -2.09
N ALA A 259 -0.22 -4.75 -2.09
CA ALA A 259 -1.01 -4.38 -0.93
C ALA A 259 -2.08 -5.41 -0.53
N GLY A 260 -2.15 -6.57 -1.18
CA GLY A 260 -3.14 -7.62 -0.93
C GLY A 260 -4.50 -7.39 -1.59
N VAL A 261 -4.59 -6.46 -2.56
CA VAL A 261 -5.84 -6.12 -3.27
C VAL A 261 -5.86 -6.76 -4.65
N ALA A 262 -6.80 -7.69 -4.87
CA ALA A 262 -7.06 -8.26 -6.19
C ALA A 262 -8.00 -7.37 -7.01
N ILE A 263 -7.60 -6.99 -8.22
CA ILE A 263 -8.43 -6.19 -9.12
C ILE A 263 -9.37 -7.10 -9.91
N THR A 264 -10.65 -6.76 -9.91
CA THR A 264 -11.66 -7.34 -10.80
C THR A 264 -12.11 -6.25 -11.78
N PRO A 265 -11.76 -6.33 -13.07
CA PRO A 265 -11.88 -5.20 -13.99
C PRO A 265 -13.28 -5.01 -14.60
N THR A 266 -14.32 -5.56 -13.94
CA THR A 266 -15.70 -5.56 -14.42
C THR A 266 -16.66 -5.71 -13.25
N VAL A 267 -17.90 -5.28 -13.45
CA VAL A 267 -19.04 -5.53 -12.55
C VAL A 267 -19.85 -6.78 -12.94
N ASP A 268 -19.36 -7.59 -13.88
CA ASP A 268 -20.01 -8.86 -14.23
C ASP A 268 -20.01 -9.83 -13.03
N ALA A 269 -21.20 -10.24 -12.59
CA ALA A 269 -21.37 -11.08 -11.41
C ALA A 269 -20.64 -12.42 -11.53
N THR A 270 -20.59 -13.01 -12.73
CA THR A 270 -19.89 -14.28 -13.00
C THR A 270 -18.40 -14.13 -12.74
N THR A 271 -17.80 -13.04 -13.23
CA THR A 271 -16.38 -12.74 -13.04
C THR A 271 -16.05 -12.45 -11.58
N ILE A 272 -16.93 -11.75 -10.84
CA ILE A 272 -16.74 -11.49 -9.40
C ILE A 272 -16.80 -12.80 -8.61
N ALA A 273 -17.80 -13.65 -8.87
CA ALA A 273 -17.90 -14.96 -8.23
C ALA A 273 -16.73 -15.88 -8.58
N PHE A 274 -16.18 -15.76 -9.79
CA PHE A 274 -14.93 -16.42 -10.17
C PHE A 274 -13.74 -15.90 -9.35
N ALA A 275 -13.60 -14.58 -9.17
CA ALA A 275 -12.53 -13.96 -8.39
C ALA A 275 -12.52 -14.48 -6.94
N GLN A 276 -13.69 -14.52 -6.29
CA GLN A 276 -13.82 -14.99 -4.91
C GLN A 276 -13.36 -16.44 -4.76
N ARG A 277 -13.91 -17.34 -5.59
CA ARG A 277 -13.53 -18.77 -5.57
C ARG A 277 -12.05 -18.98 -5.82
N TYR A 278 -11.49 -18.29 -6.81
CA TYR A 278 -10.09 -18.44 -7.16
C TYR A 278 -9.15 -17.93 -6.07
N SER A 279 -9.54 -16.87 -5.34
CA SER A 279 -8.72 -16.32 -4.25
C SER A 279 -8.48 -17.32 -3.13
N VAL A 280 -9.45 -18.20 -2.83
CA VAL A 280 -9.31 -19.26 -1.82
C VAL A 280 -8.23 -20.25 -2.25
N THR A 281 -8.34 -20.76 -3.48
CA THR A 281 -7.34 -21.68 -4.06
C THR A 281 -5.95 -21.06 -4.14
N ALA A 282 -5.85 -19.79 -4.52
CA ALA A 282 -4.57 -19.10 -4.63
C ALA A 282 -3.87 -18.94 -3.26
N ARG A 283 -4.63 -18.75 -2.17
CA ARG A 283 -4.07 -18.71 -0.81
C ARG A 283 -3.53 -20.07 -0.37
N GLU A 284 -4.28 -21.14 -0.62
CA GLU A 284 -3.85 -22.50 -0.30
C GLU A 284 -2.53 -22.84 -1.00
N GLN A 285 -2.43 -22.54 -2.31
CA GLN A 285 -1.19 -22.73 -3.09
C GLN A 285 -0.03 -21.86 -2.60
N SER A 286 -0.30 -20.64 -2.13
CA SER A 286 0.75 -19.76 -1.61
C SER A 286 1.27 -20.21 -0.24
N SER A 287 0.44 -20.88 0.56
CA SER A 287 0.81 -21.42 1.88
C SER A 287 1.64 -22.70 1.81
N THR A 288 1.41 -23.55 0.81
CA THR A 288 2.18 -24.79 0.64
C THR A 288 3.58 -24.53 0.11
N THR A 289 3.73 -23.59 -0.82
CA THR A 289 5.03 -23.24 -1.42
C THR A 289 6.00 -22.59 -0.43
N SER A 290 5.53 -21.87 0.60
CA SER A 290 6.44 -21.28 1.59
C SER A 290 7.06 -22.29 2.56
N THR A 291 6.54 -23.52 2.61
CA THR A 291 6.93 -24.53 3.60
C THR A 291 7.90 -25.56 3.01
N SER A 292 7.90 -25.76 1.69
CA SER A 292 8.74 -26.77 1.02
C SER A 292 10.16 -26.31 0.69
N ASP A 293 10.41 -25.01 0.64
CA ASP A 293 11.70 -24.46 0.18
C ASP A 293 12.66 -24.12 1.35
N PHE A 294 12.33 -24.55 2.57
CA PHE A 294 13.07 -24.21 3.80
C PHE A 294 13.31 -25.40 4.76
N LEU A 295 13.09 -26.64 4.31
CA LEU A 295 13.62 -27.86 4.93
C LEU A 295 14.71 -28.44 4.03
#